data_AF-T0Y6D9-F1
#
_entry.id   AF-T0Y6D9-F1
#
_cell.length_a   1.000
_cell.length_b   1.000
_cell.length_c   1.000
_cell.angle_alpha   90.00
_cell.angle_beta   90.00
_cell.angle_gamma   90.00
#
_symmetry.space_group_name_H-M   'P 1'
#
loop_
_entity.id
_entity.type
_entity.pdbx_description
1 polymer ?
#
loop_
_entity_poly.entity_id
_entity_poly.type
_entity_poly.pdbx_seq_one_letter_code
_entity_poly.pdbx_strand_id
1 'polypeptide(L)'
;RWTCHHQMTLNGKQDRFTVEDFRACAATAGLKRGRAEAILDDIRAVVQRWPRYAQEATVPPAQRDQIRSALQLEIPVREAKQEARPPQRPLPPRR
;
A
#
# COMPACT_ATOMS: atom_id res chain seq x y z
N ARG A 1 -6.11 -18.50 2.85
CA ARG A 1 -6.54 -17.31 2.06
C ARG A 1 -5.36 -16.94 1.16
N TRP A 2 -5.36 -17.35 -0.11
CA TRP A 2 -4.16 -17.30 -0.98
C TRP A 2 -3.90 -15.88 -1.53
N THR A 3 -4.92 -15.14 -1.94
CA THR A 3 -4.77 -13.91 -2.74
C THR A 3 -4.33 -12.65 -1.98
N CYS A 4 -4.30 -12.67 -0.65
CA CYS A 4 -4.01 -11.48 0.16
C CYS A 4 -2.55 -11.34 0.59
N HIS A 5 -1.69 -12.30 0.22
CA HIS A 5 -0.28 -12.32 0.59
C HIS A 5 0.57 -12.13 -0.67
N HIS A 6 1.44 -11.12 -0.66
CA HIS A 6 2.35 -10.87 -1.76
C HIS A 6 3.46 -11.93 -1.76
N GLN A 7 3.77 -12.47 -2.94
CA GLN A 7 4.78 -13.52 -3.08
C GLN A 7 6.22 -12.98 -2.91
N MET A 8 6.40 -11.66 -3.09
CA MET A 8 7.65 -10.93 -2.88
C MET A 8 7.53 -9.95 -1.71
N THR A 9 8.66 -9.56 -1.14
CA THR A 9 8.71 -8.51 -0.11
C THR A 9 8.87 -7.11 -0.72
N LEU A 10 8.12 -6.14 -0.21
CA LEU A 10 8.31 -4.71 -0.47
C LEU A 10 8.70 -4.05 0.85
N ASN A 11 9.92 -3.51 0.93
CA ASN A 11 10.47 -2.94 2.16
C ASN A 11 10.34 -3.90 3.37
N GLY A 12 10.58 -5.19 3.15
CA GLY A 12 10.46 -6.23 4.18
C GLY A 12 9.03 -6.67 4.52
N LYS A 13 8.00 -6.13 3.86
CA LYS A 13 6.59 -6.48 4.07
C LYS A 13 6.07 -7.38 2.96
N GLN A 14 5.14 -8.26 3.28
CA GLN A 14 4.43 -9.13 2.32
C GLN A 14 2.92 -8.85 2.29
N ASP A 15 2.42 -8.05 3.24
CA ASP A 15 1.02 -7.60 3.31
C ASP A 15 0.98 -6.16 3.86
N ARG A 16 -0.23 -5.59 3.97
CA ARG A 16 -0.50 -4.30 4.64
C ARG A 16 0.42 -3.17 4.17
N PHE A 17 0.59 -3.09 2.86
CA PHE A 17 1.37 -2.04 2.24
C PHE A 17 0.73 -0.68 2.47
N THR A 18 1.59 0.33 2.56
CA THR A 18 1.22 1.74 2.70
C THR A 18 1.74 2.52 1.50
N VAL A 19 1.21 3.71 1.25
CA VAL A 19 1.69 4.55 0.13
C VAL A 19 3.19 4.83 0.24
N GLU A 20 3.71 4.98 1.46
CA GLU A 20 5.14 5.15 1.76
C GLU A 20 5.97 3.96 1.30
N ASP A 21 5.42 2.74 1.36
CA ASP A 21 6.14 1.56 0.89
C ASP A 21 6.37 1.62 -0.62
N PHE A 22 5.35 2.05 -1.36
CA PHE A 22 5.45 2.24 -2.81
C PHE A 22 6.34 3.42 -3.19
N ARG A 23 6.32 4.51 -2.41
CA ARG A 23 7.23 5.65 -2.60
C ARG A 23 8.69 5.24 -2.44
N ALA A 24 9.01 4.46 -1.40
CA ALA A 24 10.36 3.96 -1.17
C ALA A 24 10.82 3.04 -2.31
N CYS A 25 9.95 2.15 -2.78
CA CYS A 25 10.23 1.30 -3.94
C CYS A 25 10.47 2.11 -5.22
N ALA A 26 9.61 3.11 -5.47
CA ALA A 26 9.72 3.99 -6.63
C ALA A 26 11.03 4.79 -6.64
N ALA A 27 11.49 5.25 -5.47
CA ALA A 27 12.78 5.91 -5.32
C ALA A 27 13.94 4.96 -5.70
N THR A 28 13.93 3.72 -5.19
CA THR A 28 14.92 2.69 -5.55
C THR A 28 14.90 2.34 -7.04
N ALA A 29 13.71 2.35 -7.66
CA ALA A 29 13.53 2.08 -9.09
C ALA A 29 13.81 3.32 -9.99
N GLY A 30 14.19 4.47 -9.42
CA GLY A 30 14.50 5.68 -10.19
C GLY A 30 13.28 6.36 -10.83
N LEU A 31 12.08 6.15 -10.29
CA LEU A 31 10.86 6.76 -10.80
C LEU A 31 10.77 8.24 -10.40
N LYS A 32 10.17 9.06 -11.28
CA LYS A 32 9.88 10.47 -11.00
C LYS A 32 8.94 10.60 -9.78
N ARG A 33 9.12 11.68 -9.02
CA ARG A 33 8.23 12.04 -7.89
C ARG A 33 6.77 12.04 -8.34
N GLY A 34 5.89 11.43 -7.53
CA GLY A 34 4.45 11.32 -7.83
C GLY A 34 4.08 10.17 -8.78
N ARG A 35 5.06 9.51 -9.42
CA ARG A 35 4.77 8.42 -10.36
C ARG A 35 4.24 7.17 -9.68
N ALA A 36 4.67 6.90 -8.44
CA ALA A 36 4.18 5.79 -7.65
C ALA A 36 2.68 5.92 -7.37
N GLU A 37 2.26 7.11 -6.93
CA GLU A 37 0.86 7.42 -6.62
C GLU A 37 -0.01 7.35 -7.87
N ALA A 38 0.45 7.92 -8.99
CA ALA A 38 -0.28 7.83 -10.25
C ALA A 38 -0.51 6.37 -10.69
N ILE A 39 0.52 5.53 -10.60
CA ILE A 39 0.42 4.10 -10.93
C ILE A 39 -0.55 3.39 -9.97
N LEU A 40 -0.47 3.69 -8.67
CA LEU A 40 -1.38 3.12 -7.67
C LEU A 40 -2.84 3.50 -7.95
N ASP A 41 -3.10 4.76 -8.27
CA ASP A 41 -4.45 5.25 -8.58
C ASP A 41 -5.00 4.61 -9.87
N ASP A 42 -4.18 4.49 -10.91
CA ASP A 42 -4.54 3.82 -12.16
C ASP A 42 -4.94 2.36 -11.91
N ILE A 43 -4.10 1.61 -11.18
CA ILE A 43 -4.36 0.21 -10.86
C ILE A 43 -5.61 0.08 -10.00
N ARG A 44 -5.76 0.93 -8.98
CA ARG A 44 -6.93 0.96 -8.10
C ARG A 44 -8.21 1.18 -8.91
N ALA A 45 -8.21 2.16 -9.81
CA ALA A 45 -9.36 2.49 -10.65
C ALA A 45 -9.79 1.33 -11.55
N VAL A 46 -8.85 0.52 -12.02
CA VAL A 46 -9.13 -0.70 -12.80
C VAL A 46 -9.63 -1.83 -11.91
N VAL A 47 -8.93 -2.13 -10.82
CA VAL A 47 -9.25 -3.27 -9.93
C VAL A 47 -10.62 -3.08 -9.25
N GLN A 48 -11.02 -1.84 -8.97
CA GLN A 48 -12.38 -1.53 -8.47
C GLN A 48 -13.49 -2.01 -9.40
N ARG A 49 -13.22 -2.12 -10.71
CA ARG A 49 -14.19 -2.58 -11.72
C ARG A 49 -14.29 -4.09 -11.80
N TRP A 50 -13.61 -4.84 -10.91
CA TRP A 50 -13.69 -6.30 -10.84
C TRP A 50 -15.09 -6.89 -11.01
N PRO A 51 -16.17 -6.37 -10.36
CA PRO A 51 -17.51 -6.94 -10.54
C PRO A 51 -17.99 -6.97 -12.00
N ARG A 52 -17.63 -5.94 -12.78
CA ARG A 52 -17.95 -5.84 -14.20
C ARG A 52 -17.18 -6.89 -15.00
N TYR A 53 -15.86 -6.96 -14.82
CA TYR A 53 -15.02 -7.94 -15.53
C TYR A 53 -15.41 -9.38 -15.20
N ALA A 54 -15.73 -9.64 -13.93
CA ALA A 54 -16.21 -10.94 -13.49
C ALA A 54 -17.54 -11.33 -14.14
N GLN A 55 -18.46 -10.37 -14.32
CA GLN A 55 -19.71 -10.60 -15.03
C GLN A 55 -19.47 -10.88 -16.52
N GLU A 56 -18.65 -10.08 -17.19
CA GLU A 56 -18.28 -10.29 -18.61
C GLU A 56 -17.61 -11.66 -18.82
N ALA A 57 -16.79 -12.10 -17.87
CA ALA A 57 -16.13 -13.40 -17.88
C ALA A 57 -17.00 -14.56 -17.34
N THR A 58 -18.26 -14.33 -16.99
CA THR A 58 -19.20 -15.35 -16.46
C THR A 58 -18.67 -16.05 -15.19
N VAL A 59 -17.97 -15.31 -14.33
CA VAL A 59 -17.51 -15.82 -13.03
C VAL A 59 -18.70 -16.01 -12.09
N PRO A 60 -18.83 -17.17 -11.41
CA PRO A 60 -19.91 -17.40 -10.46
C PRO A 60 -19.99 -16.31 -9.38
N PRO A 61 -21.20 -15.83 -8.99
CA PRO A 61 -21.34 -14.71 -8.04
C PRO A 61 -20.61 -14.92 -6.71
N ALA A 62 -20.67 -16.14 -6.15
CA ALA A 62 -19.98 -16.46 -4.91
C ALA A 62 -18.46 -16.29 -5.03
N GLN A 63 -17.86 -16.73 -6.15
CA GLN A 63 -16.43 -16.58 -6.41
C GLN A 63 -16.06 -15.12 -6.69
N ARG A 64 -16.88 -14.40 -7.47
CA ARG A 64 -16.72 -12.96 -7.71
C ARG A 64 -16.65 -12.20 -6.40
N ASP A 65 -17.60 -12.43 -5.50
CA ASP A 65 -17.74 -11.69 -4.25
C ASP A 65 -16.64 -12.06 -3.25
N GLN A 66 -16.24 -13.35 -3.24
CA GLN A 66 -15.06 -13.79 -2.49
C GLN A 66 -13.79 -13.07 -2.96
N ILE A 67 -13.53 -13.01 -4.26
CA ILE A 67 -12.38 -12.29 -4.83
C ILE A 67 -12.47 -10.81 -4.48
N ARG A 68 -13.64 -10.18 -4.68
CA ARG A 68 -13.87 -8.77 -4.37
C ARG A 68 -13.50 -8.42 -2.93
N SER A 69 -13.88 -9.27 -1.97
CA SER A 69 -13.58 -9.06 -0.56
C SER A 69 -12.08 -9.14 -0.21
N ALA A 70 -11.29 -9.78 -1.08
CA ALA A 70 -9.85 -9.93 -0.92
C ALA A 70 -9.03 -8.83 -1.62
N LEU A 71 -9.65 -8.01 -2.48
CA LEU A 71 -8.98 -6.91 -3.17
C LEU A 71 -8.69 -5.77 -2.17
N GLN A 72 -7.42 -5.43 -2.01
CA GLN A 72 -6.98 -4.32 -1.17
C GLN A 72 -7.15 -3.00 -1.92
N LEU A 73 -8.38 -2.47 -1.91
CA LEU A 73 -8.72 -1.23 -2.61
C LEU A 73 -8.42 0.03 -1.80
N GLU A 74 -8.23 -0.09 -0.48
CA GLU A 74 -7.85 1.01 0.39
C GLU A 74 -6.40 0.81 0.85
N ILE A 75 -5.50 1.63 0.31
CA ILE A 75 -4.09 1.64 0.70
C ILE A 75 -3.88 2.81 1.67
N PRO A 76 -3.58 2.55 2.95
CA PRO A 76 -3.39 3.61 3.91
C PRO A 76 -2.15 4.44 3.58
N VAL A 77 -2.28 5.76 3.71
CA VAL A 77 -1.14 6.65 3.89
C VAL A 77 -0.71 6.49 5.34
N ARG A 78 0.57 6.17 5.61
CA ARG A 78 1.08 6.24 6.98
C ARG A 78 0.98 7.69 7.43
N GLU A 79 0.09 7.94 8.38
CA GLU A 79 0.25 9.09 9.24
C GLU A 79 1.59 8.93 9.95
N ALA A 80 2.46 9.92 9.80
CA ALA A 80 3.69 9.98 10.56
C ALA A 80 3.30 9.91 12.04
N LYS A 81 3.58 8.78 12.70
CA LYS A 81 3.67 8.79 14.16
C LYS A 81 4.66 9.91 14.50
N GLN A 82 4.18 10.92 15.22
CA GLN A 82 5.03 11.83 15.95
C GLN A 82 5.91 10.96 16.86
N GLU A 83 7.13 10.69 16.40
CA GLU A 83 8.19 10.17 17.24
C GLU A 83 8.44 11.26 18.28
N ALA A 84 7.95 11.04 19.51
CA ALA A 84 8.21 11.92 20.62
C ALA A 84 9.73 12.09 20.74
N ARG A 85 10.22 13.29 20.44
CA ARG A 85 11.60 13.69 20.71
C ARG A 85 11.91 13.30 22.16
N PRO A 86 12.91 12.45 22.45
CA PRO A 86 13.26 12.12 23.82
C PRO A 86 13.59 13.42 24.56
N PRO A 87 13.24 13.55 25.85
CA PRO A 87 13.53 14.77 26.60
C PRO A 87 15.03 15.04 26.51
N GLN A 88 15.39 16.18 25.90
CA GLN A 88 16.78 16.62 25.88
C GLN A 88 17.19 16.87 27.34
N ARG A 89 18.09 16.04 27.85
CA ARG A 89 18.73 16.28 29.15
C ARG A 89 19.45 17.64 29.04
N PRO A 90 19.22 18.60 29.96
CA PRO A 90 19.90 19.87 29.90
C PRO A 90 21.42 19.65 29.95
N LEU A 91 22.15 20.34 29.07
CA LEU A 91 23.61 20.39 29.13
C LEU A 91 24.01 20.99 30.48
N PRO A 92 24.96 20.38 31.23
CA PRO A 92 25.47 20.98 32.44
C PRO A 92 26.16 22.32 32.12
N PRO A 93 26.12 23.31 33.04
CA PRO A 93 26.81 24.57 32.84
C PRO A 93 28.31 24.32 32.67
N ARG A 94 28.90 24.92 31.63
CA ARG A 94 30.35 24.92 31.44
C ARG A 94 30.99 25.62 32.64
N ARG A 95 31.86 24.90 33.37
CA ARG A 95 32.82 25.51 34.29
C ARG A 95 33.92 26.21 33.51
#